data_AF-A0A2E8B4F3-F1
#
_entry.id   AF-A0A2E8B4F3-F1
#
_cell.length_a   1.000
_cell.length_b   1.000
_cell.length_c   1.000
_cell.angle_alpha   90.00
_cell.angle_beta   90.00
_cell.angle_gamma   90.00
#
_symmetry.space_group_name_H-M   'P 1'
#
loop_
_entity.id
_entity.type
_entity.pdbx_description
1 polymer ?
#
loop_
_entity_poly.entity_id
_entity_poly.type
_entity_poly.pdbx_seq_one_letter_code
_entity_poly.pdbx_strand_id
1 'polypeptide(L)'
;TDGTSQTLFVGERPVGEYIFATGSGDFGWWAAGTGDEWPPVGRGDNILDSSAGLYAGQKDSFADVFHWWSYHTGGAGFLWVDGRVQFISNSIDHTLLRNVSSRNGGESDTAL
;
A
#
# COMPACT_ATOMS: atom_id res chain seq x y z
N THR A 1 -5.46 -9.83 23.77
CA THR A 1 -4.64 -8.86 23.01
C THR A 1 -5.57 -8.07 22.13
N ASP A 2 -5.37 -6.76 21.97
CA ASP A 2 -6.28 -5.87 21.24
C ASP A 2 -6.01 -5.80 19.72
N GLY A 3 -5.08 -6.62 19.22
CA GLY A 3 -4.73 -6.75 17.81
C GLY A 3 -3.86 -5.64 17.25
N THR A 4 -3.61 -4.56 18.01
CA THR A 4 -2.92 -3.35 17.51
C THR A 4 -1.51 -3.62 17.01
N SER A 5 -0.74 -4.41 17.73
CA SER A 5 0.58 -4.91 17.28
C SER A 5 0.51 -5.89 16.10
N GLN A 6 -0.64 -6.12 15.47
CA GLN A 6 -0.76 -6.97 14.28
C GLN A 6 -1.58 -6.28 13.18
N THR A 7 -1.89 -4.98 13.34
CA THR A 7 -2.63 -4.23 12.33
C THR A 7 -1.70 -3.23 11.62
N LEU A 8 -1.71 -3.27 10.29
CA LEU A 8 -1.09 -2.27 9.42
C LEU A 8 -1.84 -0.94 9.55
N PHE A 9 -1.08 0.15 9.59
CA PHE A 9 -1.63 1.50 9.67
C PHE A 9 -1.39 2.28 8.37
N VAL A 10 -0.15 2.31 7.88
CA VAL A 10 0.23 3.02 6.65
C VAL A 10 1.23 2.19 5.86
N GLY A 11 1.04 2.11 4.54
CA GLY A 11 2.01 1.53 3.61
C GLY A 11 2.71 2.61 2.80
N GLU A 12 3.95 2.32 2.39
CA GLU A 12 4.66 3.13 1.43
C GLU A 12 3.89 3.18 0.10
N ARG A 13 3.71 4.39 -0.42
CA ARG A 13 3.14 4.67 -1.73
C ARG A 13 4.19 5.43 -2.54
N PRO A 14 4.59 4.93 -3.72
CA PRO A 14 5.53 5.63 -4.59
C PRO A 14 4.78 6.65 -5.44
N VAL A 15 5.54 7.62 -5.94
CA VAL A 15 5.04 8.59 -6.92
C VAL A 15 5.25 7.99 -8.30
N GLY A 16 4.14 7.68 -8.98
CA GLY A 16 4.16 7.26 -10.37
C GLY A 16 4.41 8.47 -11.28
N GLU A 17 5.31 8.32 -12.23
CA GLU A 17 5.56 9.31 -13.30
C GLU A 17 4.42 9.34 -14.33
N TYR A 18 3.54 8.32 -14.32
CA TYR A 18 2.34 8.29 -15.18
C TYR A 18 1.41 9.50 -14.98
N ILE A 19 1.11 9.87 -13.73
CA ILE A 19 0.13 10.94 -13.44
C ILE A 19 0.78 12.32 -13.61
N PHE A 20 2.02 12.46 -13.13
CA PHE A 20 2.81 13.69 -13.26
C PHE A 20 4.20 13.35 -13.79
N ALA A 21 4.40 13.57 -15.09
CA ALA A 21 5.69 13.39 -15.75
C ALA A 21 6.65 14.53 -15.35
N THR A 22 7.16 14.49 -14.11
CA THR A 22 8.03 15.54 -13.59
C THR A 22 9.52 15.27 -13.80
N GLY A 23 9.87 14.05 -14.24
CA GLY A 23 11.27 13.61 -14.45
C GLY A 23 12.15 13.69 -13.19
N SER A 24 11.56 14.04 -12.04
CA SER A 24 12.27 14.36 -10.79
C SER A 24 11.59 13.76 -9.56
N GLY A 25 10.48 13.03 -9.74
CA GLY A 25 9.63 12.54 -8.65
C GLY A 25 8.91 13.72 -7.98
N ASP A 26 7.61 13.83 -8.18
CA ASP A 26 6.82 14.79 -7.41
C ASP A 26 6.84 14.46 -5.90
N PHE A 27 6.44 15.42 -5.08
CA PHE A 27 6.03 15.13 -3.72
C PHE A 27 4.72 14.35 -3.79
N GLY A 28 4.74 13.05 -3.52
CA GLY A 28 3.53 12.23 -3.52
C GLY A 28 2.45 12.88 -2.65
N TRP A 29 1.21 12.91 -3.11
CA TRP A 29 0.11 13.41 -2.29
C TRP A 29 -0.40 12.33 -1.34
N TRP A 30 -0.84 12.79 -0.18
CA TRP A 30 -1.42 11.92 0.85
C TRP A 30 -2.92 11.72 0.66
N ALA A 31 -3.59 12.62 -0.06
CA ALA A 31 -5.00 12.57 -0.40
C ALA A 31 -5.29 13.49 -1.60
N ALA A 32 -6.30 13.17 -2.39
CA ALA A 32 -6.83 13.98 -3.49
C ALA A 32 -8.37 14.07 -3.41
N GLY A 33 -9.05 14.45 -4.51
CA GLY A 33 -10.49 14.71 -4.55
C GLY A 33 -11.38 13.49 -4.74
N THR A 34 -11.29 12.81 -5.88
CA THR A 34 -12.14 11.67 -6.26
C THR A 34 -11.24 10.63 -6.88
N GLY A 35 -11.23 9.40 -6.34
CA GLY A 35 -10.33 8.33 -6.83
C GLY A 35 -10.48 8.06 -8.33
N ASP A 36 -9.52 7.32 -8.88
CA ASP A 36 -9.45 7.03 -10.31
C ASP A 36 -10.35 5.86 -10.76
N GLU A 37 -11.02 5.17 -9.83
CA GLU A 37 -11.88 4.02 -10.14
C GLU A 37 -13.36 4.38 -10.34
N TRP A 38 -14.14 3.41 -10.85
CA TRP A 38 -15.59 3.51 -10.99
C TRP A 38 -16.32 2.31 -10.33
N PRO A 39 -17.30 2.52 -9.44
CA PRO A 39 -17.69 3.81 -8.86
C PRO A 39 -16.58 4.41 -7.97
N PRO A 40 -16.48 5.74 -7.82
CA PRO A 40 -15.37 6.35 -7.10
C PRO A 40 -15.45 6.02 -5.60
N VAL A 41 -14.51 5.22 -5.11
CA VAL A 41 -14.34 4.95 -3.66
C VAL A 41 -13.02 5.52 -3.12
N GLY A 42 -12.26 6.22 -3.96
CA GLY A 42 -11.07 6.97 -3.58
C GLY A 42 -9.75 6.28 -3.90
N ARG A 43 -9.71 5.05 -4.41
CA ARG A 43 -8.45 4.36 -4.71
C ARG A 43 -7.78 4.88 -5.97
N GLY A 44 -6.49 4.58 -6.07
CA GLY A 44 -5.62 5.06 -7.14
C GLY A 44 -5.12 6.48 -6.86
N ASP A 45 -6.02 7.37 -6.46
CA ASP A 45 -5.70 8.78 -6.23
C ASP A 45 -5.65 9.12 -4.72
N ASN A 46 -6.76 8.96 -3.98
CA ASN A 46 -6.89 9.46 -2.60
C ASN A 46 -6.36 8.51 -1.53
N ILE A 47 -6.59 7.21 -1.70
CA ILE A 47 -6.32 6.18 -0.69
C ILE A 47 -5.72 4.97 -1.41
N LEU A 48 -4.74 4.31 -0.82
CA LEU A 48 -4.34 2.97 -1.22
C LEU A 48 -4.83 2.00 -0.15
N ASP A 49 -5.50 0.94 -0.59
CA ASP A 49 -5.92 -0.16 0.26
C ASP A 49 -5.27 -1.46 -0.21
N SER A 50 -5.39 -2.49 0.62
CA SER A 50 -4.78 -3.80 0.37
C SER A 50 -5.62 -4.72 -0.52
N SER A 51 -6.69 -4.22 -1.14
CA SER A 51 -7.56 -5.05 -1.99
C SER A 51 -6.85 -5.49 -3.27
N ALA A 52 -5.96 -4.68 -3.84
CA ALA A 52 -5.16 -5.06 -5.00
C ALA A 52 -3.90 -5.85 -4.64
N GLY A 53 -3.33 -5.63 -3.46
CA GLY A 53 -2.16 -6.38 -2.98
C GLY A 53 -0.87 -5.58 -2.92
N LEU A 54 0.25 -6.28 -2.71
CA LEU A 54 1.62 -5.77 -2.73
C LEU A 54 2.45 -6.59 -3.71
N TYR A 55 2.99 -5.95 -4.74
CA TYR A 55 3.85 -6.58 -5.73
C TYR A 55 4.71 -5.53 -6.45
N ALA A 56 5.63 -5.97 -7.32
CA ALA A 56 6.49 -5.06 -8.05
C ALA A 56 5.67 -4.19 -9.02
N GLY A 57 5.87 -2.87 -8.96
CA GLY A 57 5.26 -1.89 -9.86
C GLY A 57 6.27 -1.22 -10.80
N GLN A 58 5.77 -0.37 -11.67
CA GLN A 58 6.46 0.39 -12.70
C GLN A 58 6.01 1.85 -12.62
N LYS A 59 6.97 2.78 -12.62
CA LYS A 59 6.70 4.21 -12.47
C LYS A 59 5.80 4.81 -13.55
N ASP A 60 5.84 4.25 -14.76
CA ASP A 60 5.10 4.76 -15.94
C ASP A 60 3.77 4.01 -16.17
N SER A 61 3.35 3.15 -15.23
CA SER A 61 2.14 2.34 -15.34
C SER A 61 0.99 2.94 -14.54
N PHE A 62 -0.13 3.19 -15.20
CA PHE A 62 -1.37 3.57 -14.52
C PHE A 62 -1.93 2.45 -13.64
N ALA A 63 -1.73 1.18 -13.99
CA ALA A 63 -2.24 0.08 -13.18
C ALA A 63 -1.61 0.07 -11.78
N ASP A 64 -0.37 0.59 -11.68
CA ASP A 64 0.42 0.49 -10.48
C ASP A 64 0.11 1.59 -9.47
N VAL A 65 -0.82 2.50 -9.79
CA VAL A 65 -1.35 3.48 -8.82
C VAL A 65 -2.36 2.84 -7.86
N PHE A 66 -2.88 1.65 -8.16
CA PHE A 66 -3.97 1.00 -7.42
C PHE A 66 -3.55 -0.07 -6.41
N HIS A 67 -2.26 -0.40 -6.32
CA HIS A 67 -1.72 -1.39 -5.40
C HIS A 67 -0.48 -0.89 -4.67
N TRP A 68 -0.09 -1.56 -3.58
CA TRP A 68 1.13 -1.24 -2.87
C TRP A 68 2.35 -1.68 -3.68
N TRP A 69 3.35 -0.83 -3.77
CA TRP A 69 4.68 -1.15 -4.29
C TRP A 69 5.67 -0.09 -3.82
N SER A 70 6.96 -0.27 -4.12
CA SER A 70 7.95 0.77 -3.89
C SER A 70 9.06 0.72 -4.93
N TYR A 71 9.91 1.75 -4.94
CA TYR A 71 11.17 1.74 -5.70
C TYR A 71 12.22 0.81 -5.07
N HIS A 72 12.01 0.31 -3.85
CA HIS A 72 12.89 -0.66 -3.23
C HIS A 72 12.73 -2.03 -3.90
N THR A 73 13.86 -2.73 -4.04
CA THR A 73 13.84 -4.09 -4.59
C THR A 73 13.17 -5.04 -3.60
N GLY A 74 12.15 -5.76 -4.07
CA GLY A 74 11.59 -6.93 -3.38
C GLY A 74 10.48 -6.66 -2.36
N GLY A 75 10.07 -5.41 -2.14
CA GLY A 75 9.04 -5.12 -1.14
C GLY A 75 8.74 -3.64 -0.98
N ALA A 76 8.09 -3.29 0.13
CA ALA A 76 7.81 -1.90 0.51
C ALA A 76 7.81 -1.73 2.04
N GLY A 77 8.01 -0.51 2.52
CA GLY A 77 7.93 -0.19 3.95
C GLY A 77 6.49 -0.06 4.45
N PHE A 78 6.21 -0.59 5.64
CA PHE A 78 4.91 -0.48 6.29
C PHE A 78 5.04 -0.09 7.76
N LEU A 79 4.17 0.82 8.20
CA LEU A 79 3.98 1.23 9.59
C LEU A 79 2.79 0.46 10.19
N TRP A 80 3.00 -0.08 11.38
CA TRP A 80 1.99 -0.77 12.16
C TRP A 80 1.37 0.16 13.22
N VAL A 81 0.19 -0.18 13.72
CA VAL A 81 -0.54 0.64 14.71
C VAL A 81 0.25 0.83 16.01
N ASP A 82 1.12 -0.10 16.39
CA ASP A 82 2.01 0.02 17.55
C ASP A 82 3.29 0.82 17.30
N GLY A 83 3.42 1.42 16.11
CA GLY A 83 4.51 2.32 15.76
C GLY A 83 5.76 1.63 15.19
N ARG A 84 5.80 0.29 15.12
CA ARG A 84 6.92 -0.39 14.45
C ARG A 84 6.84 -0.17 12.94
N VAL A 85 8.01 -0.14 12.29
CA VAL A 85 8.13 -0.12 10.82
C VAL A 85 8.77 -1.42 10.38
N GLN A 86 8.22 -2.03 9.33
CA GLN A 86 8.69 -3.31 8.79
C GLN A 86 8.71 -3.29 7.27
N PHE A 87 9.72 -3.92 6.68
CA PHE A 87 9.78 -4.13 5.24
C PHE A 87 9.04 -5.43 4.89
N ILE A 88 8.01 -5.34 4.06
CA ILE A 88 7.18 -6.48 3.66
C ILE A 88 7.54 -6.87 2.22
N SER A 89 7.75 -8.16 1.99
CA SER A 89 8.09 -8.71 0.67
C SER A 89 6.93 -8.61 -0.32
N ASN A 90 7.25 -8.38 -1.59
CA ASN A 90 6.32 -8.52 -2.73
C ASN A 90 5.76 -9.94 -2.90
N SER A 91 6.34 -10.92 -2.19
CA SER A 91 5.86 -12.30 -2.16
C SER A 91 4.90 -12.60 -1.00
N ILE A 92 4.44 -11.57 -0.26
CA ILE A 92 3.45 -11.74 0.82
C ILE A 92 2.18 -12.40 0.26
N ASP A 93 1.60 -13.32 1.03
CA ASP A 93 0.28 -13.86 0.70
C ASP A 93 -0.77 -12.74 0.71
N HIS A 94 -1.57 -12.65 -0.33
CA HIS A 94 -2.56 -11.57 -0.46
C HIS A 94 -3.66 -11.65 0.61
N THR A 95 -4.03 -12.85 1.04
CA THR A 95 -4.99 -13.04 2.14
C THR A 95 -4.40 -12.54 3.44
N LEU A 96 -3.15 -12.89 3.73
CA LEU A 96 -2.43 -12.37 4.88
C LEU A 96 -2.39 -10.84 4.88
N LEU A 97 -1.97 -10.22 3.78
CA LEU A 97 -1.91 -8.76 3.67
C LEU A 97 -3.26 -8.12 3.98
N ARG A 98 -4.35 -8.68 3.44
CA ARG A 98 -5.71 -8.20 3.74
C ARG A 98 -6.09 -8.39 5.21
N ASN A 99 -5.71 -9.51 5.80
CA ASN A 99 -6.00 -9.80 7.19
C ASN A 99 -5.35 -8.77 8.12
N VAL A 100 -4.04 -8.53 7.96
CA VAL A 100 -3.30 -7.53 8.76
C VAL A 100 -3.69 -6.08 8.44
N SER A 101 -4.39 -5.83 7.32
CA SER A 101 -4.95 -4.52 6.99
C SER A 101 -6.36 -4.30 7.58
N SER A 102 -6.85 -5.25 8.38
CA SER A 102 -8.15 -5.18 9.03
C SER A 102 -7.99 -5.27 10.56
N ARG A 103 -9.10 -5.06 11.27
CA ARG A 103 -9.22 -5.28 12.71
C ARG A 103 -10.08 -6.50 13.06
N ASN A 104 -10.35 -7.35 12.07
CA ASN A 104 -11.36 -8.40 12.14
C ASN A 104 -10.84 -9.72 12.72
N GLY A 105 -9.65 -9.73 13.34
CA GLY A 105 -9.14 -10.88 14.08
C GLY A 105 -8.42 -11.92 13.23
N GLY A 106 -8.06 -11.57 11.99
CA GLY A 106 -7.32 -12.43 11.06
C GLY A 106 -5.81 -12.20 11.06
N GLU A 107 -5.32 -11.25 11.85
CA GLU A 107 -3.96 -10.70 11.79
C GLU A 107 -2.88 -11.64 12.34
N SER A 108 -3.29 -12.84 12.78
CA SER A 108 -2.40 -13.84 13.37
C SER A 108 -1.52 -14.47 12.31
N ASP A 109 -0.31 -13.95 12.12
CA ASP A 109 0.71 -14.67 11.37
C ASP A 109 2.08 -14.60 12.01
N THR A 110 2.72 -15.77 12.04
CA THR A 110 4.10 -15.98 12.50
C THR A 110 5.11 -15.75 11.37
N ALA A 111 4.63 -15.35 10.19
CA ALA A 111 5.38 -15.26 8.95
C ALA A 111 5.72 -13.83 8.47
N LEU A 112 5.46 -12.79 9.28
CA LEU A 112 5.87 -11.41 8.99
C LEU A 112 7.15 -11.03 9.74
#